data_AF-A0A076H9Z1-F1
#
_entry.id   AF-A0A076H9Z1-F1
#
_cell.length_a   1.000
_cell.length_b   1.000
_cell.length_c   1.000
_cell.angle_alpha   90.00
_cell.angle_beta   90.00
_cell.angle_gamma   90.00
#
_symmetry.space_group_name_H-M   'P 1'
#
loop_
_entity.id
_entity.type
_entity.pdbx_description
1 polymer ?
#
loop_
_entity_poly.entity_id
_entity_poly.type
_entity_poly.pdbx_seq_one_letter_code
_entity_poly.pdbx_strand_id
1 'polypeptide(L)'
;MGRSRRLTLAGWISLMITTLPATAEPSREARTTQCVINAVAQACEVLQTPDTLELSLEDGRTIAARRLGRWRSDGKGATAVDSCNVKITLQNDTAYGLLVRSAEQGTTLTWPQLQIGMPELRP
;
A
#
# COMPACT_ATOMS: atom_id res chain seq x y z
N MET A 1 -33.94 66.17 -27.51
CA MET A 1 -33.88 66.02 -26.04
C MET A 1 -34.85 64.89 -25.69
N GLY A 2 -34.55 63.80 -24.99
CA GLY A 2 -33.34 63.31 -24.35
C GLY A 2 -33.23 61.78 -24.50
N ARG A 3 -32.14 61.25 -23.98
CA ARG A 3 -31.43 60.03 -24.35
C ARG A 3 -31.59 58.98 -23.24
N SER A 4 -31.48 57.70 -23.60
CA SER A 4 -31.17 56.56 -22.70
C SER A 4 -32.31 56.09 -21.77
N ARG A 5 -32.47 54.81 -21.45
CA ARG A 5 -31.44 53.91 -20.90
C ARG A 5 -31.68 52.44 -21.26
N ARG A 6 -30.57 51.81 -21.66
CA ARG A 6 -30.38 50.37 -21.79
C ARG A 6 -30.50 49.72 -20.41
N LEU A 7 -31.32 48.67 -20.29
CA LEU A 7 -31.33 47.77 -19.14
C LEU A 7 -30.29 46.68 -19.39
N THR A 8 -29.13 46.83 -18.76
CA THR A 8 -28.09 45.81 -18.69
C THR A 8 -28.51 44.78 -17.63
N LEU A 9 -28.95 43.60 -18.06
CA LEU A 9 -29.11 42.45 -17.18
C LEU A 9 -27.71 41.93 -16.82
N ALA A 10 -27.28 42.20 -15.59
CA ALA A 10 -26.09 41.59 -15.01
C ALA A 10 -26.39 40.10 -14.78
N GLY A 11 -25.82 39.24 -15.63
CA GLY A 11 -25.82 37.79 -15.45
C GLY A 11 -24.91 37.43 -14.28
N TRP A 12 -25.50 36.89 -13.22
CA TRP A 12 -24.76 36.31 -12.10
C TRP A 12 -24.27 34.94 -12.55
N ILE A 13 -22.98 34.84 -12.89
CA ILE A 13 -22.32 33.56 -13.11
C ILE A 13 -22.05 32.97 -11.73
N SER A 14 -22.97 32.10 -11.28
CA SER A 14 -22.70 31.21 -10.14
C SER A 14 -21.54 30.30 -10.53
N LEU A 15 -20.35 30.64 -10.03
CA LEU A 15 -19.16 29.80 -10.11
C LEU A 15 -19.44 28.57 -9.23
N MET A 16 -20.00 27.51 -9.82
CA MET A 16 -20.05 26.20 -9.18
C MET A 16 -18.61 25.71 -9.07
N ILE A 17 -17.99 25.93 -7.91
CA ILE A 17 -16.75 25.25 -7.55
C ILE A 17 -17.13 23.78 -7.36
N THR A 18 -17.05 23.00 -8.43
CA THR A 18 -17.06 21.55 -8.36
C THR A 18 -15.84 21.13 -7.55
N THR A 19 -16.02 20.96 -6.24
CA THR A 19 -15.09 20.23 -5.39
C THR A 19 -15.09 18.79 -5.90
N LEU A 20 -14.14 18.48 -6.79
CA LEU A 20 -13.79 17.10 -7.08
C LEU A 20 -13.50 16.41 -5.75
N PRO A 21 -14.10 15.25 -5.45
CA PRO A 21 -13.71 14.49 -4.28
C PRO A 21 -12.24 14.14 -4.48
N ALA A 22 -11.37 14.71 -3.63
CA ALA A 22 -10.02 14.20 -3.48
C ALA A 22 -10.18 12.72 -3.11
N THR A 23 -9.96 11.85 -4.09
CA THR A 23 -9.83 10.43 -3.83
C THR A 23 -8.62 10.35 -2.93
N ALA A 24 -8.84 10.14 -1.62
CA ALA A 24 -7.76 10.00 -0.67
C ALA A 24 -6.85 8.90 -1.20
N GLU A 25 -5.67 9.28 -1.67
CA GLU A 25 -4.64 8.30 -2.02
C GLU A 25 -4.43 7.44 -0.78
N PRO A 26 -4.44 6.10 -0.90
CA PRO A 26 -4.21 5.24 0.25
C PRO A 26 -2.88 5.68 0.88
N SER A 27 -2.91 6.01 2.17
CA SER A 27 -1.74 6.54 2.90
C SER A 27 -0.54 5.64 2.63
N ARG A 28 0.42 6.16 1.86
CA ARG A 28 1.65 5.47 1.51
C ARG A 28 2.70 5.91 2.51
N GLU A 29 2.58 5.40 3.73
CA GLU A 29 3.55 5.69 4.78
C GLU A 29 4.74 4.74 4.67
N ALA A 30 5.92 5.32 4.42
CA ALA A 30 7.18 4.62 4.53
C ALA A 30 7.50 4.40 6.01
N ARG A 31 7.78 3.15 6.38
CA ARG A 31 8.17 2.77 7.74
C ARG A 31 9.48 2.01 7.70
N THR A 32 10.47 2.48 8.45
CA THR A 32 11.68 1.68 8.73
C THR A 32 11.36 0.63 9.78
N THR A 33 11.73 -0.62 9.53
CA THR A 33 11.57 -1.75 10.44
C THR A 33 12.70 -2.76 10.26
N GLN A 34 12.69 -3.82 11.06
CA GLN A 34 13.62 -4.93 10.96
C GLN A 34 13.04 -6.03 10.06
N CYS A 35 13.79 -6.37 9.00
CA CYS A 35 13.55 -7.54 8.16
C CYS A 35 14.46 -8.69 8.57
N VAL A 36 13.93 -9.91 8.59
CA VAL A 36 14.70 -11.15 8.84
C VAL A 36 14.74 -11.95 7.54
N ILE A 37 15.95 -12.11 6.99
CA ILE A 37 16.21 -12.83 5.74
C ILE A 37 17.27 -13.89 6.02
N ASN A 38 16.98 -15.17 5.75
CA ASN A 38 17.91 -16.28 6.02
C ASN A 38 18.49 -16.26 7.45
N ALA A 39 17.64 -15.98 8.45
CA ALA A 39 18.00 -15.81 9.86
C ALA A 39 18.92 -14.61 10.19
N VAL A 40 19.18 -13.72 9.23
CA VAL A 40 19.91 -12.47 9.44
C VAL A 40 18.92 -11.31 9.55
N ALA A 41 19.05 -10.54 10.63
CA ALA A 41 18.31 -9.31 10.84
C ALA A 41 19.01 -8.13 10.16
N GLN A 42 18.26 -7.33 9.42
CA GLN A 42 18.74 -6.09 8.81
C GLN A 42 17.64 -5.03 8.81
N ALA A 43 18.04 -3.76 8.67
CA ALA A 43 17.09 -2.68 8.48
C ALA A 43 16.44 -2.78 7.09
N CYS A 44 15.15 -2.48 7.01
CA CYS A 44 14.44 -2.34 5.75
C CYS A 44 13.43 -1.20 5.82
N GLU A 45 13.28 -0.50 4.71
CA GLU A 45 12.19 0.45 4.52
C GLU A 45 11.02 -0.27 3.88
N VAL A 46 9.83 -0.08 4.46
CA VAL A 46 8.59 -0.72 4.02
C VAL A 46 7.61 0.34 3.59
N LEU A 47 7.13 0.22 2.36
CA LEU A 47 6.06 1.02 1.79
C LEU A 47 4.86 0.10 1.57
N GLN A 48 3.81 0.26 2.37
CA GLN A 48 2.64 -0.61 2.34
C GLN A 48 1.39 0.16 1.92
N THR A 49 0.59 -0.47 1.07
CA THR A 49 -0.79 -0.08 0.76
C THR A 49 -1.72 -1.29 0.98
N PRO A 50 -3.05 -1.15 0.81
CA PRO A 50 -3.96 -2.30 0.88
C PRO A 50 -3.66 -3.42 -0.12
N ASP A 51 -2.99 -3.12 -1.23
CA ASP A 51 -2.76 -4.05 -2.35
C ASP A 51 -1.28 -4.30 -2.66
N THR A 52 -0.39 -3.48 -2.15
CA THR A 52 1.05 -3.56 -2.43
C THR A 52 1.88 -3.51 -1.15
N LEU A 53 3.02 -4.18 -1.20
CA LEU A 53 4.07 -4.13 -0.20
C LEU A 53 5.39 -3.97 -0.95
N GLU A 54 6.09 -2.88 -0.72
CA GLU A 54 7.42 -2.62 -1.27
C GLU A 54 8.43 -2.61 -0.13
N LEU A 55 9.55 -3.30 -0.33
CA LEU A 55 10.65 -3.42 0.62
C LEU A 55 11.91 -2.87 -0.05
N SER A 56 12.57 -1.93 0.60
CA SER A 56 13.94 -1.52 0.27
C SER A 56 14.87 -2.10 1.33
N LEU A 57 15.77 -2.99 0.91
CA LEU A 57 16.74 -3.64 1.78
C LEU A 57 18.01 -2.79 1.92
N GLU A 58 18.78 -3.04 2.98
CA GLU A 58 20.04 -2.32 3.26
C GLU A 58 21.08 -2.46 2.14
N ASP A 59 21.08 -3.59 1.43
CA ASP A 59 21.95 -3.85 0.27
C ASP A 59 21.51 -3.15 -1.03
N GLY A 60 20.47 -2.30 -0.97
CA GLY A 60 19.94 -1.54 -2.10
C GLY A 60 19.00 -2.34 -3.00
N ARG A 61 18.69 -3.60 -2.69
CA ARG A 61 17.68 -4.36 -3.43
C ARG A 61 16.28 -3.89 -3.06
N THR A 62 15.42 -3.84 -4.07
CA THR A 62 13.98 -3.55 -3.90
C THR A 62 13.16 -4.79 -4.25
N ILE A 63 12.17 -5.08 -3.42
CA ILE A 63 11.24 -6.19 -3.59
C ILE A 63 9.83 -5.61 -3.55
N ALA A 64 9.06 -5.81 -4.62
CA ALA A 64 7.67 -5.34 -4.67
C ALA A 64 6.72 -6.53 -4.75
N ALA A 65 5.85 -6.68 -3.76
CA ALA A 65 4.79 -7.67 -3.75
C ALA A 65 3.43 -7.00 -4.03
N ARG A 66 2.68 -7.55 -4.98
CA ARG A 66 1.31 -7.13 -5.30
C ARG A 66 0.34 -8.27 -5.04
N ARG A 67 -0.71 -7.97 -4.28
CA ARG A 67 -1.80 -8.91 -3.99
C ARG A 67 -2.51 -9.38 -5.26
N LEU A 68 -2.81 -10.67 -5.33
CA LEU A 68 -3.47 -11.32 -6.48
C LEU A 68 -4.91 -11.77 -6.17
N GLY A 69 -5.42 -11.52 -4.97
CA GLY A 69 -6.75 -11.97 -4.59
C GLY A 69 -7.16 -11.51 -3.20
N ARG A 70 -8.24 -12.09 -2.69
CA ARG A 70 -8.76 -11.79 -1.35
C ARG A 70 -7.84 -12.35 -0.27
N TRP A 71 -7.80 -11.66 0.86
CA TRP A 71 -7.25 -12.22 2.09
C TRP A 71 -8.09 -13.42 2.52
N ARG A 72 -7.40 -14.47 2.94
CA ARG A 72 -7.98 -15.63 3.62
C ARG A 72 -7.54 -15.55 5.07
N SER A 73 -8.51 -15.49 5.97
CA SER A 73 -8.25 -15.48 7.41
C SER A 73 -8.48 -16.88 7.95
N ASP A 74 -7.48 -17.41 8.64
CA ASP A 74 -7.57 -18.62 9.45
C ASP A 74 -7.55 -18.24 10.94
N GLY A 75 -8.27 -18.98 11.79
CA GLY A 75 -8.39 -18.67 13.21
C GLY A 75 -9.35 -17.51 13.56
N LYS A 76 -9.30 -17.05 14.82
CA LYS A 76 -10.14 -15.97 15.35
C LYS A 76 -9.41 -15.12 16.40
N GLY A 77 -9.78 -13.84 16.50
CA GLY A 77 -9.25 -12.94 17.53
C GLY A 77 -7.73 -12.75 17.42
N ALA A 78 -7.02 -12.82 18.54
CA ALA A 78 -5.56 -12.62 18.59
C ALA A 78 -4.75 -13.69 17.84
N THR A 79 -5.37 -14.83 17.50
CA THR A 79 -4.76 -15.94 16.75
C THR A 79 -5.05 -15.88 15.26
N ALA A 80 -5.75 -14.84 14.79
CA ALA A 80 -6.10 -14.72 13.38
C ALA A 80 -4.83 -14.58 12.52
N VAL A 81 -4.75 -15.41 11.48
CA VAL A 81 -3.69 -15.39 10.49
C VAL A 81 -4.32 -15.07 9.13
N ASP A 82 -3.95 -13.92 8.59
CA ASP A 82 -4.35 -13.50 7.26
C ASP A 82 -3.31 -13.95 6.24
N SER A 83 -3.74 -14.55 5.14
CA SER A 83 -2.86 -14.93 4.03
C SER A 83 -3.41 -14.50 2.67
N CYS A 84 -2.54 -14.11 1.74
CA CYS A 84 -2.91 -13.86 0.36
C CYS A 84 -1.80 -14.24 -0.62
N ASN A 85 -2.21 -14.67 -1.81
CA ASN A 85 -1.28 -14.89 -2.92
C ASN A 85 -0.79 -13.55 -3.46
N VAL A 86 0.50 -13.47 -3.75
CA VAL A 86 1.14 -12.26 -4.27
C VAL A 86 1.99 -12.57 -5.50
N LYS A 87 2.04 -11.60 -6.42
CA LYS A 87 3.08 -11.52 -7.45
C LYS A 87 4.22 -10.69 -6.87
N ILE A 88 5.43 -11.22 -6.91
CA ILE A 88 6.63 -10.58 -6.38
C ILE A 88 7.51 -10.19 -7.56
N THR A 89 7.75 -8.89 -7.71
CA THR A 89 8.71 -8.34 -8.67
C THR A 89 10.03 -8.15 -7.94
N LEU A 90 11.06 -8.81 -8.46
CA LEU A 90 12.46 -8.63 -8.11
C LEU A 90 13.11 -7.76 -9.20
N GLN A 91 14.34 -7.29 -8.99
CA GLN A 91 15.02 -6.38 -9.93
C GLN A 91 14.95 -6.83 -11.40
N ASN A 92 15.13 -8.13 -11.66
CA ASN A 92 15.16 -8.71 -13.02
C ASN A 92 14.24 -9.93 -13.20
N ASP A 93 13.36 -10.21 -12.24
CA ASP A 93 12.57 -11.45 -12.24
C ASP A 93 11.19 -11.25 -11.61
N THR A 94 10.29 -12.20 -11.86
CA THR A 94 8.98 -12.28 -11.21
C THR A 94 8.78 -13.65 -10.59
N ALA A 95 8.46 -13.66 -9.30
CA ALA A 95 8.05 -14.85 -8.58
C ALA A 95 6.58 -14.76 -8.13
N TYR A 96 6.04 -15.90 -7.73
CA TYR A 96 4.73 -16.00 -7.09
C TYR A 96 4.91 -16.58 -5.69
N GLY A 97 4.20 -16.01 -4.72
CA GLY A 97 4.40 -16.34 -3.32
C GLY A 97 3.18 -16.07 -2.47
N LEU A 98 3.41 -16.10 -1.17
CA LEU A 98 2.42 -15.90 -0.14
C LEU A 98 2.84 -14.75 0.78
N LEU A 99 1.92 -13.85 1.04
CA LEU A 99 2.04 -12.85 2.09
C LEU A 99 1.14 -13.28 3.25
N VAL A 100 1.73 -13.44 4.42
CA VAL A 100 1.07 -13.86 5.66
C VAL A 100 1.17 -12.75 6.68
N ARG A 101 0.11 -12.45 7.43
CA ARG A 101 0.08 -11.44 8.49
C ARG A 101 -0.61 -12.00 9.72
N SER A 102 -0.03 -11.80 10.89
CA SER A 102 -0.65 -12.14 12.17
C SER A 102 -0.21 -11.15 13.25
N ALA A 103 -1.01 -11.04 14.31
CA ALA A 103 -0.66 -10.20 15.46
C ALA A 103 0.53 -10.77 16.26
N GLU A 104 0.73 -12.09 16.23
CA GLU A 104 1.75 -12.79 17.00
C GLU A 104 3.11 -12.80 16.30
N GLN A 105 3.14 -13.15 15.00
CA GLN A 105 4.38 -13.34 14.24
C GLN A 105 4.73 -12.15 13.33
N GLY A 106 3.83 -11.17 13.19
CA GLY A 106 3.98 -10.06 12.26
C GLY A 106 3.67 -10.47 10.81
N THR A 107 4.38 -9.87 9.86
CA THR A 107 4.18 -10.10 8.43
C THR A 107 5.31 -10.95 7.86
N THR A 108 5.00 -11.92 7.02
CA THR A 108 5.99 -12.76 6.33
C THR A 108 5.68 -12.83 4.85
N LEU A 109 6.68 -12.58 4.01
CA LEU A 109 6.64 -12.74 2.56
C LEU A 109 7.46 -13.97 2.17
N THR A 110 6.83 -14.96 1.52
CA THR A 110 7.48 -16.25 1.17
C THR A 110 7.29 -16.59 -0.29
N TRP A 111 8.36 -17.04 -0.95
CA TRP A 111 8.35 -17.61 -2.30
C TRP A 111 9.45 -18.68 -2.43
N PRO A 112 9.52 -19.47 -3.52
CA PRO A 112 10.38 -20.66 -3.58
C PRO A 112 11.86 -20.45 -3.25
N GLN A 113 12.39 -19.24 -3.43
CA GLN A 113 13.81 -18.94 -3.22
C GLN A 113 14.09 -18.26 -1.88
N LEU A 114 13.10 -17.66 -1.23
CA LEU A 114 13.34 -16.81 -0.06
C LEU A 114 12.10 -16.66 0.82
N GLN A 115 12.37 -16.45 2.10
CA GLN A 115 11.41 -15.99 3.09
C GLN A 115 11.96 -14.72 3.74
N ILE A 116 11.10 -13.71 3.85
CA ILE A 116 11.38 -12.45 4.52
C ILE A 116 10.36 -12.26 5.63
N GLY A 117 10.81 -12.24 6.87
CA GLY A 117 9.99 -11.89 8.03
C GLY A 117 10.09 -10.40 8.36
N MET A 118 8.98 -9.79 8.76
CA MET A 118 8.85 -8.41 9.25
C MET A 118 8.04 -8.44 10.56
N PRO A 119 8.69 -8.77 11.70
CA PRO A 119 7.98 -9.07 12.96
C PRO A 119 7.19 -7.89 13.55
N GLU A 120 7.64 -6.66 13.28
CA GLU A 120 7.01 -5.43 13.80
C GLU A 120 5.91 -4.87 12.88
N LEU A 121 5.78 -5.44 11.68
CA LEU A 121 4.72 -5.13 10.72
C LEU A 121 3.53 -6.04 11.01
N ARG A 122 2.58 -5.55 11.80
CA ARG A 122 1.38 -6.29 12.20
C ARG A 122 0.15 -5.75 11.45
N PRO A 123 -0.87 -6.59 11.21
CA PRO A 123 -2.12 -6.17 10.56
C PRO A 123 -2.90 -5.14 11.38
#